data_AF-A0A450W6E9-F1
#
_entry.id   AF-A0A450W6E9-F1
#
_cell.length_a   1.000
_cell.length_b   1.000
_cell.length_c   1.000
_cell.angle_alpha   90.00
_cell.angle_beta   90.00
_cell.angle_gamma   90.00
#
_symmetry.space_group_name_H-M   'P 1'
#
loop_
_entity.id
_entity.type
_entity.pdbx_description
1 polymer ?
#
loop_
_entity_poly.entity_id
_entity_poly.type
_entity_poly.pdbx_seq_one_letter_code
_entity_poly.pdbx_strand_id
1 'polypeptide(L)'
;MKRYVGNTRRFFVRQPTVIDGVVDIRVIPESRAALVEAKETNAMAAMDRPDSAILIIDIGSSTTDYTYVWNLRASPFDEGSLELGCSKIDEMLARSAIASEEEEGKIDSGSLQFFDDSLDNDQNRLAEILYECRMQKEKFFSKDKNYWEKSGKKAMRPSLIAFGLDKQELRLQLSFGQFQAALDQPIKSLKDKNWKDAYKEELQILYDKIQKKNQKNAGEYPLPDVILLVGGGARMPFVEDITKSIFKDADVLFDPVCQFYVSRGLARCGAIDDSVGDFLIDIVGIINSERLENILNEGIPDTSQQLAERFFAIFEEKAVAGYNSWRNGRIATIKDLENNIRSEFDKQREYDSEIQSIVNKWSSSIQEEISALAKKCVWIIHCQLRKYLT
;
A
#
# COMPACT_ATOMS: atom_id res chain seq x y z
N MET A 1 14.46 37.47 -2.62
CA MET A 1 13.51 36.47 -2.09
C MET A 1 13.61 35.21 -2.91
N LYS A 2 14.02 34.10 -2.28
CA LYS A 2 14.26 32.80 -2.90
C LYS A 2 12.95 32.22 -3.46
N ARG A 3 12.94 31.85 -4.74
CA ARG A 3 11.89 31.02 -5.35
C ARG A 3 12.06 29.58 -4.84
N TYR A 4 11.15 29.16 -3.98
CA TYR A 4 10.87 27.75 -3.73
C TYR A 4 10.13 27.22 -4.97
N VAL A 5 10.79 26.37 -5.75
CA VAL A 5 10.14 25.52 -6.76
C VAL A 5 10.08 24.13 -6.14
N GLY A 6 8.90 23.77 -5.64
CA GLY A 6 8.58 22.45 -5.11
C GLY A 6 7.06 22.31 -5.05
N ASN A 7 6.54 21.15 -5.46
CA ASN A 7 5.13 20.72 -5.43
C ASN A 7 4.17 21.17 -6.55
N THR A 8 4.50 20.94 -7.83
CA THR A 8 3.53 21.10 -8.94
C THR A 8 3.33 19.85 -9.82
N ARG A 9 3.22 18.66 -9.21
CA ARG A 9 2.60 17.48 -9.86
C ARG A 9 1.60 16.73 -8.95
N ARG A 10 0.89 17.44 -8.07
CA ARG A 10 -0.21 16.85 -7.26
C ARG A 10 -1.62 17.24 -7.69
N PHE A 11 -1.80 17.93 -8.81
CA PHE A 11 -3.13 18.40 -9.22
C PHE A 11 -3.30 18.36 -10.74
N PHE A 12 -3.75 17.23 -11.28
CA PHE A 12 -4.67 17.17 -12.44
C PHE A 12 -5.46 15.85 -12.41
N VAL A 13 -6.18 15.60 -11.31
CA VAL A 13 -7.44 14.82 -11.34
C VAL A 13 -8.46 15.60 -10.49
N ARG A 14 -9.10 16.58 -11.12
CA ARG A 14 -10.35 17.24 -10.70
C ARG A 14 -11.07 17.50 -12.03
N GLN A 15 -12.27 17.00 -12.32
CA GLN A 15 -13.35 16.45 -11.51
C GLN A 15 -14.08 15.38 -12.34
N PRO A 16 -14.71 14.34 -11.76
CA PRO A 16 -15.85 13.73 -12.43
C PRO A 16 -17.00 14.75 -12.44
N THR A 17 -17.46 15.09 -13.63
CA THR A 17 -18.75 15.77 -13.77
C THR A 17 -19.83 14.69 -13.74
N VAL A 18 -20.66 14.73 -12.71
CA VAL A 18 -21.80 13.83 -12.47
C VAL A 18 -22.93 14.12 -13.45
N ILE A 19 -23.63 13.08 -13.91
CA ILE A 19 -25.01 13.19 -14.42
C ILE A 19 -25.81 12.03 -13.78
N ASP A 20 -26.87 12.36 -13.03
CA ASP A 20 -27.94 11.45 -12.57
C ASP A 20 -27.59 10.18 -11.75
N GLY A 21 -26.58 10.21 -10.87
CA GLY A 21 -26.30 9.07 -9.99
C GLY A 21 -24.87 9.08 -9.51
N VAL A 22 -24.64 9.73 -8.38
CA VAL A 22 -23.33 10.11 -7.85
C VAL A 22 -22.38 8.90 -7.72
N VAL A 23 -21.32 8.88 -8.52
CA VAL A 23 -20.17 8.00 -8.32
C VAL A 23 -19.19 8.71 -7.38
N ASP A 24 -18.99 8.20 -6.17
CA ASP A 24 -17.94 8.67 -5.26
C ASP A 24 -16.58 8.27 -5.86
N ILE A 25 -15.86 9.24 -6.44
CA ILE A 25 -14.54 8.98 -7.00
C ILE A 25 -13.49 9.25 -5.94
N ARG A 26 -12.86 8.17 -5.49
CA ARG A 26 -11.70 8.21 -4.61
C ARG A 26 -10.42 8.04 -5.42
N VAL A 27 -9.47 8.94 -5.17
CA VAL A 27 -8.13 8.85 -5.76
C VAL A 27 -7.23 8.10 -4.78
N ILE A 28 -6.81 6.90 -5.17
CA ILE A 28 -5.91 6.05 -4.40
C ILE A 28 -4.54 6.02 -5.10
N PRO A 29 -3.42 6.22 -4.37
CA PRO A 29 -2.08 6.08 -4.94
C PRO A 29 -1.85 4.67 -5.51
N GLU A 30 -1.18 4.58 -6.66
CA GLU A 30 -0.91 3.31 -7.36
C GLU A 30 -0.17 2.31 -6.47
N SER A 31 0.85 2.76 -5.73
CA SER A 31 1.59 1.92 -4.79
C SER A 31 0.73 1.37 -3.66
N ARG A 32 -0.27 2.13 -3.19
CA ARG A 32 -1.24 1.64 -2.19
C ARG A 32 -2.16 0.58 -2.80
N ALA A 33 -2.67 0.81 -4.00
CA ALA A 33 -3.50 -0.18 -4.69
C ALA A 33 -2.72 -1.47 -4.94
N ALA A 34 -1.48 -1.36 -5.43
CA ALA A 34 -0.63 -2.52 -5.69
C ALA A 34 -0.32 -3.32 -4.40
N LEU A 35 -0.12 -2.65 -3.27
CA LEU A 35 0.06 -3.30 -1.98
C LEU A 35 -1.19 -4.09 -1.53
N VAL A 36 -2.38 -3.53 -1.76
CA VAL A 36 -3.65 -4.21 -1.45
C VAL A 36 -3.79 -5.48 -2.26
N GLU A 37 -3.54 -5.44 -3.59
CA GLU A 37 -3.58 -6.66 -4.41
C GLU A 37 -2.54 -7.68 -3.92
N ALA A 38 -1.31 -7.26 -3.67
CA ALA A 38 -0.22 -8.15 -3.25
C ALA A 38 -0.52 -8.87 -1.92
N LYS A 39 -1.18 -8.18 -0.99
CA LYS A 39 -1.64 -8.76 0.28
C LYS A 39 -2.73 -9.81 0.05
N GLU A 40 -3.68 -9.51 -0.82
CA GLU A 40 -4.85 -10.35 -1.08
C GLU A 40 -4.53 -11.61 -1.91
N THR A 41 -3.53 -11.54 -2.79
CA THR A 41 -3.10 -12.69 -3.61
C THR A 41 -2.18 -13.65 -2.84
N ASN A 42 -1.90 -13.40 -1.56
CA ASN A 42 -0.94 -14.16 -0.75
C ASN A 42 0.49 -14.16 -1.35
N ALA A 43 0.76 -13.34 -2.36
CA ALA A 43 2.10 -13.09 -2.89
C ALA A 43 3.02 -12.57 -1.78
N MET A 44 2.43 -11.91 -0.78
CA MET A 44 3.08 -11.51 0.45
C MET A 44 2.75 -12.46 1.62
N ALA A 45 2.87 -13.78 1.49
CA ALA A 45 2.74 -14.68 2.65
C ALA A 45 3.69 -14.28 3.82
N ALA A 46 4.76 -13.53 3.55
CA ALA A 46 5.66 -12.90 4.52
C ALA A 46 5.07 -11.67 5.27
N MET A 47 3.95 -11.09 4.82
CA MET A 47 3.24 -9.95 5.43
C MET A 47 2.40 -10.31 6.65
N ASP A 48 2.27 -11.60 7.00
CA ASP A 48 1.68 -11.99 8.30
C ASP A 48 2.56 -11.54 9.49
N ARG A 49 3.64 -10.80 9.20
CA ARG A 49 4.42 -9.98 10.10
C ARG A 49 3.93 -8.53 10.02
N PRO A 50 3.09 -8.07 10.98
CA PRO A 50 2.57 -6.70 11.01
C PRO A 50 3.68 -5.63 11.10
N ASP A 51 4.87 -6.04 11.54
CA ASP A 51 6.06 -5.21 11.73
C ASP A 51 7.11 -5.41 10.61
N SER A 52 6.70 -5.70 9.36
CA SER A 52 7.63 -5.75 8.22
C SER A 52 7.75 -4.39 7.52
N ALA A 53 8.97 -3.96 7.24
CA ALA A 53 9.22 -2.81 6.37
C ALA A 53 9.17 -3.24 4.92
N ILE A 54 8.39 -2.53 4.10
CA ILE A 54 8.16 -2.88 2.70
C ILE A 54 8.63 -1.75 1.80
N LEU A 55 9.39 -2.11 0.77
CA LEU A 55 9.72 -1.21 -0.33
C LEU A 55 8.97 -1.66 -1.59
N ILE A 56 8.09 -0.82 -2.10
CA ILE A 56 7.39 -1.03 -3.37
C ILE A 56 8.16 -0.30 -4.46
N ILE A 57 8.49 -1.01 -5.53
CA ILE A 57 9.20 -0.49 -6.70
C ILE A 57 8.29 -0.66 -7.91
N ASP A 58 7.68 0.44 -8.36
CA ASP A 58 6.81 0.45 -9.53
C ASP A 58 7.61 0.86 -10.77
N ILE A 59 7.82 -0.09 -11.68
CA ILE A 59 8.61 0.10 -12.89
C ILE A 59 7.65 0.25 -14.07
N GLY A 60 7.32 1.50 -14.34
CA GLY A 60 6.43 1.91 -15.41
C GLY A 60 7.14 2.06 -16.77
N SER A 61 6.32 2.44 -17.75
CA SER A 61 6.83 2.77 -19.08
C SER A 61 7.67 4.05 -19.05
N SER A 62 7.26 5.05 -18.27
CA SER A 62 7.89 6.38 -18.29
C SER A 62 8.68 6.68 -17.03
N THR A 63 8.29 6.11 -15.90
CA THR A 63 8.89 6.39 -14.59
C THR A 63 9.17 5.10 -13.84
N THR A 64 10.13 5.18 -12.92
CA THR A 64 10.26 4.20 -11.85
C THR A 64 10.03 4.91 -10.51
N ASP A 65 9.03 4.45 -9.76
CA ASP A 65 8.57 5.08 -8.53
C ASP A 65 8.81 4.17 -7.32
N TYR A 66 9.27 4.76 -6.21
CA TYR A 66 9.60 4.02 -4.99
C TYR A 66 8.72 4.47 -3.84
N THR A 67 8.02 3.53 -3.21
CA THR A 67 7.21 3.80 -2.02
C THR A 67 7.66 2.92 -0.88
N TYR A 68 8.07 3.53 0.22
CA TYR A 68 8.39 2.81 1.45
C TYR A 68 7.20 2.79 2.38
N VAL A 69 6.89 1.62 2.94
CA VAL A 69 5.77 1.39 3.83
C VAL A 69 6.26 0.78 5.13
N TRP A 70 5.96 1.46 6.24
CA TRP A 70 6.31 1.01 7.59
C TRP A 70 5.22 1.44 8.57
N ASN A 71 4.83 0.54 9.49
CA ASN A 71 3.81 0.82 10.52
C ASN A 71 2.53 1.46 9.91
N LEU A 72 2.01 0.84 8.84
CA LEU A 72 0.85 1.30 8.08
C LEU A 72 0.98 2.69 7.44
N ARG A 73 2.18 3.29 7.45
CA ARG A 73 2.47 4.59 6.83
C ARG A 73 3.24 4.40 5.55
N ALA A 74 2.64 4.83 4.43
CA ALA A 74 3.31 4.91 3.15
C ALA A 74 4.00 6.27 3.00
N SER A 75 5.26 6.25 2.59
CA SER A 75 6.08 7.42 2.27
C SER A 75 6.68 7.22 0.88
N PRO A 76 6.24 7.96 -0.15
CA PRO A 76 6.93 7.96 -1.43
C PRO A 76 8.34 8.53 -1.23
N PHE A 77 9.31 7.99 -1.96
CA PHE A 77 10.57 8.68 -2.15
C PHE A 77 10.36 9.68 -3.29
N ASP A 78 10.34 10.97 -2.96
CA ASP A 78 10.10 12.09 -3.91
C ASP A 78 11.13 12.20 -5.06
N GLU A 79 12.11 11.29 -5.12
CA GLU A 79 13.10 11.15 -6.18
C GLU A 79 12.86 9.87 -7.01
N GLY A 80 11.60 9.58 -7.36
CA GLY A 80 11.33 8.65 -8.45
C GLY A 80 12.08 9.13 -9.70
N SER A 81 12.76 8.22 -10.41
CA SER A 81 13.49 8.62 -11.59
C SER A 81 12.52 8.79 -12.75
N LEU A 82 12.25 10.06 -13.04
CA LEU A 82 11.50 10.49 -14.21
C LEU A 82 12.13 10.01 -15.53
N GLU A 83 13.38 9.57 -15.50
CA GLU A 83 14.14 9.17 -16.68
C GLU A 83 14.36 7.65 -16.78
N LEU A 84 14.11 6.89 -15.70
CA LEU A 84 14.31 5.44 -15.68
C LEU A 84 13.08 4.62 -16.12
N GLY A 85 12.26 5.18 -17.02
CA GLY A 85 11.15 4.44 -17.63
C GLY A 85 11.61 3.33 -18.57
N CYS A 86 10.81 2.27 -18.68
CA CYS A 86 11.08 1.18 -19.63
C CYS A 86 10.95 1.57 -21.11
N SER A 87 10.37 2.72 -21.43
CA SER A 87 10.29 3.25 -22.80
C SER A 87 11.67 3.58 -23.36
N LYS A 88 12.66 3.86 -22.49
CA LYS A 88 14.05 4.04 -22.89
C LYS A 88 14.64 2.81 -23.54
N ILE A 89 14.24 1.62 -23.07
CA ILE A 89 14.61 0.37 -23.72
C ILE A 89 13.98 0.29 -25.11
N ASP A 90 12.71 0.69 -25.27
CA ASP A 90 12.03 0.69 -26.58
C ASP A 90 12.73 1.63 -27.58
N GLU A 91 13.13 2.82 -27.13
CA GLU A 91 13.91 3.78 -27.91
C GLU A 91 15.28 3.20 -28.33
N MET A 92 15.98 2.48 -27.45
CA MET A 92 17.26 1.82 -27.77
C MET A 92 17.11 0.72 -28.81
N LEU A 93 16.05 -0.08 -28.69
CA LEU A 93 15.74 -1.14 -29.65
C LEU A 93 15.46 -0.56 -31.03
N ALA A 94 14.71 0.54 -31.10
CA ALA A 94 14.46 1.27 -32.34
C ALA A 94 15.75 1.80 -32.96
N ARG A 95 16.60 2.48 -32.19
CA ARG A 95 17.92 2.96 -32.66
C ARG A 95 18.77 1.83 -33.21
N SER A 96 18.85 0.71 -32.50
CA SER A 96 19.64 -0.45 -32.94
C SER A 96 19.13 -1.04 -34.24
N ALA A 97 17.80 -1.10 -34.45
CA ALA A 97 17.22 -1.61 -35.69
C ALA A 97 17.48 -0.66 -36.87
N ILE A 98 17.27 0.64 -36.67
CA ILE A 98 17.49 1.68 -37.68
C ILE A 98 18.97 1.71 -38.10
N ALA A 99 19.89 1.73 -37.13
CA ALA A 99 21.32 1.72 -37.40
C ALA A 99 21.75 0.49 -38.22
N SER A 100 21.19 -0.68 -37.92
CA SER A 100 21.48 -1.92 -38.66
C SER A 100 20.98 -1.87 -40.11
N GLU A 101 19.77 -1.38 -40.34
CA GLU A 101 19.21 -1.27 -41.70
C GLU A 101 19.91 -0.17 -42.51
N GLU A 102 20.36 0.90 -41.86
CA GLU A 102 21.19 1.97 -42.46
C GLU A 102 22.58 1.45 -42.85
N GLU A 103 23.26 0.70 -41.97
CA GLU A 103 24.56 0.06 -42.26
C GLU A 103 24.46 -0.95 -43.42
N GLU A 104 23.35 -1.66 -43.52
CA GLU A 104 23.07 -2.59 -44.62
C GLU A 104 22.61 -1.88 -45.91
N GLY A 105 22.46 -0.55 -45.90
CA GLY A 105 22.05 0.25 -47.05
C GLY A 105 20.61 0.02 -47.50
N LYS A 106 19.73 -0.45 -46.61
CA LYS A 106 18.31 -0.70 -46.89
C LYS A 106 17.42 0.52 -46.68
N ILE A 107 17.87 1.44 -45.83
CA ILE A 107 17.26 2.75 -45.59
C ILE A 107 18.34 3.84 -45.76
N ASP A 108 17.91 5.08 -45.87
CA ASP A 108 18.80 6.20 -46.17
C ASP A 108 19.78 6.49 -45.05
N SER A 109 21.00 6.89 -45.44
CA SER A 109 21.97 7.46 -44.51
C SER A 109 21.40 8.72 -43.85
N GLY A 110 21.41 8.78 -42.52
CA GLY A 110 20.78 9.84 -41.72
C GLY A 110 19.41 9.46 -41.13
N SER A 111 18.91 8.26 -41.41
CA SER A 111 17.69 7.70 -40.81
C SER A 111 17.73 7.66 -39.28
N LEU A 112 18.88 7.30 -38.71
CA LEU A 112 19.08 7.33 -37.26
C LEU A 112 19.02 8.76 -36.70
N GLN A 113 19.65 9.73 -37.36
CA GLN A 113 19.59 11.13 -36.96
C GLN A 113 18.15 11.67 -37.03
N PHE A 114 17.41 11.32 -38.09
CA PHE A 114 15.99 11.66 -38.22
C PHE A 114 15.15 11.08 -37.07
N PHE A 115 15.42 9.85 -36.65
CA PHE A 115 14.75 9.25 -35.49
C PHE A 115 15.03 10.05 -34.21
N ASP A 116 16.30 10.37 -33.94
CA ASP A 116 16.69 11.14 -32.76
C ASP A 116 16.09 12.54 -32.75
N ASP A 117 16.09 13.25 -33.88
CA ASP A 117 15.48 14.59 -34.00
C ASP A 117 13.94 14.53 -33.83
N SER A 118 13.31 13.42 -34.23
CA SER A 118 11.87 13.20 -34.15
C SER A 118 11.39 12.85 -32.73
N LEU A 119 12.23 12.20 -31.91
CA LEU A 119 11.91 11.93 -30.50
C LEU A 119 11.65 13.22 -29.72
N ASP A 120 12.32 14.30 -30.10
CA ASP A 120 12.18 15.61 -29.46
C ASP A 120 11.00 16.44 -29.99
N ASN A 121 10.49 16.16 -31.21
CA ASN A 121 9.63 17.11 -31.94
C ASN A 121 8.33 16.55 -32.58
N ASP A 122 8.17 15.23 -32.81
CA ASP A 122 6.94 14.67 -33.42
C ASP A 122 6.67 13.21 -33.00
N GLN A 123 6.00 13.02 -31.87
CA GLN A 123 5.74 11.70 -31.27
C GLN A 123 4.77 10.83 -32.06
N ASN A 124 3.87 11.41 -32.86
CA ASN A 124 2.82 10.64 -33.56
C ASN A 124 3.41 9.74 -34.65
N ARG A 125 4.50 10.17 -35.30
CA ARG A 125 5.17 9.40 -36.36
C ARG A 125 6.02 8.25 -35.82
N LEU A 126 6.48 8.35 -34.58
CA LEU A 126 7.31 7.32 -33.94
C LEU A 126 6.50 6.30 -33.14
N ALA A 127 5.21 6.59 -32.89
CA ALA A 127 4.36 5.75 -32.06
C ALA A 127 4.30 4.29 -32.55
N GLU A 128 4.23 4.07 -33.86
CA GLU A 128 4.19 2.72 -34.45
C GLU A 128 5.51 1.97 -34.23
N ILE A 129 6.65 2.63 -34.44
CA ILE A 129 7.99 2.06 -34.23
C ILE A 129 8.21 1.68 -32.77
N LEU A 130 7.89 2.62 -31.86
CA LEU A 130 8.06 2.40 -30.42
C LEU A 130 7.09 1.33 -29.90
N TYR A 131 5.87 1.29 -30.42
CA TYR A 131 4.90 0.24 -30.12
C TYR A 131 5.41 -1.14 -30.55
N GLU A 132 5.91 -1.27 -31.78
CA GLU A 132 6.46 -2.53 -32.27
C GLU A 132 7.71 -2.96 -31.48
N CYS A 133 8.58 -2.01 -31.11
CA CYS A 133 9.70 -2.27 -30.21
C CYS A 133 9.23 -2.78 -28.84
N ARG A 134 8.18 -2.19 -28.28
CA ARG A 134 7.58 -2.64 -27.02
C ARG A 134 7.02 -4.05 -27.14
N MET A 135 6.30 -4.36 -28.21
CA MET A 135 5.77 -5.71 -28.45
C MET A 135 6.90 -6.74 -28.58
N GLN A 136 8.00 -6.37 -29.24
CA GLN A 136 9.19 -7.22 -29.31
C GLN A 136 9.85 -7.38 -27.94
N LYS A 137 10.01 -6.31 -27.16
CA LYS A 137 10.53 -6.34 -25.78
C LYS A 137 9.72 -7.25 -24.87
N GLU A 138 8.40 -7.07 -24.82
CA GLU A 138 7.51 -7.85 -23.96
C GLU A 138 7.53 -9.34 -24.34
N LYS A 139 7.57 -9.65 -25.63
CA LYS A 139 7.69 -11.02 -26.11
C LYS A 139 9.09 -11.60 -25.85
N PHE A 140 10.16 -10.79 -25.93
CA PHE A 140 11.51 -11.21 -25.56
C PHE A 140 11.58 -11.71 -24.12
N PHE A 141 11.09 -10.90 -23.17
CA PHE A 141 11.10 -11.23 -21.74
C PHE A 141 10.01 -12.23 -21.32
N SER A 142 9.01 -12.49 -22.17
CA SER A 142 8.02 -13.57 -21.93
C SER A 142 8.59 -14.98 -22.09
N LYS A 143 9.82 -15.12 -22.61
CA LYS A 143 10.44 -16.40 -22.96
C LYS A 143 11.72 -16.59 -22.15
N ASP A 144 11.97 -17.83 -21.72
CA ASP A 144 13.19 -18.16 -21.00
C ASP A 144 14.40 -18.29 -21.94
N LYS A 145 15.60 -18.33 -21.36
CA LYS A 145 16.85 -18.50 -22.12
C LYS A 145 16.85 -19.79 -22.95
N ASN A 146 16.28 -20.87 -22.42
CA ASN A 146 16.19 -22.16 -23.09
C ASN A 146 15.36 -22.10 -24.38
N TYR A 147 14.26 -21.32 -24.39
CA TYR A 147 13.46 -21.07 -25.57
C TYR A 147 14.29 -20.39 -26.67
N TRP A 148 15.12 -19.41 -26.31
CA TRP A 148 15.98 -18.71 -27.26
C TRP A 148 17.13 -19.59 -27.78
N GLU A 149 17.72 -20.41 -26.92
CA GLU A 149 18.74 -21.39 -27.33
C GLU A 149 18.15 -22.45 -28.29
N LYS A 150 16.97 -22.99 -28.00
CA LYS A 150 16.27 -23.98 -28.86
C LYS A 150 15.75 -23.39 -30.16
N SER A 151 15.35 -22.13 -30.17
CA SER A 151 14.92 -21.43 -31.39
C SER A 151 16.09 -21.00 -32.29
N GLY A 152 17.34 -21.32 -31.90
CA GLY A 152 18.54 -20.96 -32.64
C GLY A 152 18.82 -19.46 -32.61
N LYS A 153 18.37 -18.76 -31.56
CA LYS A 153 18.49 -17.30 -31.39
C LYS A 153 17.92 -16.51 -32.58
N LYS A 154 16.99 -17.12 -33.32
CA LYS A 154 16.39 -16.52 -34.51
C LYS A 154 15.64 -15.25 -34.14
N ALA A 155 15.74 -14.28 -35.04
CA ALA A 155 15.11 -12.99 -34.85
C ALA A 155 13.58 -13.12 -34.79
N MET A 156 12.96 -12.17 -34.11
CA MET A 156 11.51 -12.11 -33.94
C MET A 156 10.81 -11.97 -35.30
N ARG A 157 9.48 -12.15 -35.38
CA ARG A 157 8.79 -11.88 -36.65
C ARG A 157 9.07 -10.42 -37.06
N PRO A 158 9.50 -10.17 -38.31
CA PRO A 158 9.75 -8.81 -38.76
C PRO A 158 8.43 -8.04 -38.82
N SER A 159 8.47 -6.80 -38.35
CA SER A 159 7.45 -5.79 -38.62
C SER A 159 8.01 -4.84 -39.68
N LEU A 160 7.21 -4.52 -40.70
CA LEU A 160 7.59 -3.60 -41.77
C LEU A 160 6.83 -2.30 -41.52
N ILE A 161 7.55 -1.22 -41.27
CA ILE A 161 6.97 0.07 -40.89
C ILE A 161 7.45 1.14 -41.86
N ALA A 162 6.52 1.97 -42.34
CA ALA A 162 6.88 3.14 -43.14
C ALA A 162 7.58 4.18 -42.25
N PHE A 163 8.82 4.54 -42.60
CA PHE A 163 9.70 5.38 -41.80
C PHE A 163 10.43 6.43 -42.65
N GLY A 164 10.82 7.54 -42.01
CA GLY A 164 11.53 8.64 -42.68
C GLY A 164 10.62 9.51 -43.54
N LEU A 165 11.22 10.56 -44.11
CA LEU A 165 10.52 11.55 -44.95
C LEU A 165 9.96 10.92 -46.23
N ASP A 166 10.69 9.97 -46.82
CA ASP A 166 10.33 9.30 -48.06
C ASP A 166 9.54 8.00 -47.84
N LYS A 167 9.09 7.72 -46.60
CA LYS A 167 8.30 6.54 -46.21
C LYS A 167 8.95 5.21 -46.63
N GLN A 168 10.24 5.10 -46.34
CA GLN A 168 11.00 3.88 -46.57
C GLN A 168 10.50 2.74 -45.67
N GLU A 169 10.72 1.50 -46.09
CA GLU A 169 10.29 0.34 -45.33
C GLU A 169 11.36 -0.03 -44.29
N LEU A 170 11.16 0.39 -43.04
CA LEU A 170 11.99 -0.06 -41.92
C LEU A 170 11.59 -1.47 -41.52
N ARG A 171 12.52 -2.41 -41.65
CA ARG A 171 12.35 -3.77 -41.13
C ARG A 171 12.76 -3.86 -39.67
N LEU A 172 11.78 -3.81 -38.78
CA LEU A 172 11.98 -4.02 -37.35
C LEU A 172 12.04 -5.51 -37.01
N GLN A 173 13.27 -6.03 -36.95
CA GLN A 173 13.53 -7.41 -36.58
C GLN A 173 14.83 -7.53 -35.80
N LEU A 174 14.74 -7.60 -34.48
CA LEU A 174 15.92 -7.80 -33.64
C LEU A 174 16.16 -9.30 -33.39
N SER A 175 17.40 -9.73 -33.62
CA SER A 175 17.91 -11.00 -33.14
C SER A 175 18.16 -10.97 -31.63
N PHE A 176 18.30 -12.14 -31.00
CA PHE A 176 18.66 -12.22 -29.60
C PHE A 176 19.96 -11.46 -29.27
N GLY A 177 20.97 -11.56 -30.15
CA GLY A 177 22.26 -10.87 -29.97
C GLY A 177 22.14 -9.36 -30.10
N GLN A 178 21.38 -8.88 -31.10
CA GLN A 178 21.11 -7.44 -31.25
C GLN A 178 20.32 -6.89 -30.05
N PHE A 179 19.36 -7.66 -29.52
CA PHE A 179 18.61 -7.25 -28.34
C PHE A 179 19.51 -7.11 -27.11
N GLN A 180 20.41 -8.07 -26.87
CA GLN A 180 21.38 -7.99 -25.78
C GLN A 180 22.34 -6.82 -25.95
N ALA A 181 22.89 -6.64 -27.16
CA ALA A 181 23.77 -5.52 -27.48
C ALA A 181 23.06 -4.17 -27.26
N ALA A 182 21.79 -4.05 -27.69
CA ALA A 182 20.97 -2.87 -27.46
C ALA A 182 20.82 -2.58 -25.96
N LEU A 183 20.56 -3.59 -25.11
CA LEU A 183 20.46 -3.39 -23.66
C LEU A 183 21.76 -2.94 -22.98
N ASP A 184 22.91 -3.12 -23.64
CA ASP A 184 24.23 -2.72 -23.13
C ASP A 184 24.67 -1.34 -23.66
N GLN A 185 23.92 -0.73 -24.58
CA GLN A 185 24.23 0.59 -25.11
C GLN A 185 24.03 1.69 -24.06
N PRO A 186 24.86 2.75 -24.07
CA PRO A 186 24.67 3.90 -23.19
C PRO A 186 23.46 4.75 -23.63
N ILE A 187 22.74 5.29 -22.65
CA ILE A 187 21.61 6.21 -22.87
C ILE A 187 21.99 7.59 -22.35
N LYS A 188 21.94 8.60 -23.23
CA LYS A 188 22.33 9.98 -22.91
C LYS A 188 21.57 10.57 -21.72
N SER A 189 20.25 10.40 -21.66
CA SER A 189 19.45 10.86 -20.52
C SER A 189 19.84 10.15 -19.22
N LEU A 190 20.32 8.91 -19.28
CA LEU A 190 20.81 8.18 -18.10
C LEU A 190 22.30 8.44 -17.81
N LYS A 191 22.81 9.63 -18.19
CA LYS A 191 24.22 10.03 -18.00
C LYS A 191 25.19 9.03 -18.63
N ASP A 192 24.89 8.63 -19.85
CA ASP A 192 25.66 7.69 -20.67
C ASP A 192 25.83 6.29 -20.04
N LYS A 193 24.90 5.88 -19.17
CA LYS A 193 24.80 4.51 -18.66
C LYS A 193 23.79 3.73 -19.48
N ASN A 194 23.98 2.42 -19.56
CA ASN A 194 22.90 1.55 -19.99
C ASN A 194 21.81 1.48 -18.89
N TRP A 195 20.62 1.00 -19.26
CA TRP A 195 19.48 0.99 -18.36
C TRP A 195 19.73 0.17 -17.08
N LYS A 196 20.42 -0.98 -17.21
CA LYS A 196 20.71 -1.89 -16.09
C LYS A 196 21.62 -1.23 -15.05
N ASP A 197 22.67 -0.56 -15.51
CA ASP A 197 23.62 0.13 -14.63
C ASP A 197 22.98 1.36 -13.97
N ALA A 198 22.16 2.10 -14.72
CA ALA A 198 21.40 3.23 -14.17
C ALA A 198 20.43 2.77 -13.07
N TYR A 199 19.67 1.69 -13.30
CA TYR A 199 18.76 1.12 -12.31
C TYR A 199 19.51 0.65 -11.06
N LYS A 200 20.63 -0.06 -11.25
CA LYS A 200 21.46 -0.55 -10.14
C LYS A 200 21.99 0.58 -9.27
N GLU A 201 22.51 1.65 -9.89
CA GLU A 201 23.01 2.82 -9.16
C GLU A 201 21.89 3.51 -8.39
N GLU A 202 20.71 3.64 -9.00
CA GLU A 202 19.55 4.26 -8.37
C GLU A 202 19.07 3.47 -7.14
N LEU A 203 19.00 2.14 -7.25
CA LEU A 203 18.71 1.28 -6.11
C LEU A 203 19.78 1.38 -5.02
N GLN A 204 21.07 1.50 -5.38
CA GLN A 204 22.13 1.68 -4.39
C GLN A 204 21.97 3.02 -3.65
N ILE A 205 21.67 4.10 -4.37
CA ILE A 205 21.40 5.41 -3.77
C ILE A 205 20.19 5.34 -2.83
N LEU A 206 19.12 4.64 -3.24
CA LEU A 206 17.93 4.44 -2.44
C LEU A 206 18.24 3.65 -1.16
N TYR A 207 18.96 2.54 -1.28
CA TYR A 207 19.41 1.73 -0.15
C TYR A 207 20.23 2.55 0.85
N ASP A 208 21.22 3.30 0.37
CA ASP A 208 22.07 4.16 1.21
C ASP A 208 21.25 5.24 1.93
N LYS A 209 20.21 5.78 1.29
CA LYS A 209 19.29 6.74 1.92
C LYS A 209 18.45 6.10 3.02
N ILE A 210 17.93 4.91 2.78
CA ILE A 210 17.17 4.14 3.78
C ILE A 210 18.08 3.83 4.97
N GLN A 211 19.30 3.32 4.74
CA GLN A 211 20.28 3.08 5.80
C GLN A 211 20.60 4.34 6.61
N LYS A 212 20.84 5.47 5.95
CA LYS A 212 21.09 6.75 6.64
C LYS A 212 19.89 7.19 7.49
N LYS A 213 18.65 6.99 7.01
CA LYS A 213 17.43 7.27 7.79
C LYS A 213 17.28 6.31 8.97
N ASN A 214 17.59 5.03 8.79
CA ASN A 214 17.57 4.03 9.86
C ASN A 214 18.51 4.43 11.01
N GLN A 215 19.77 4.77 10.67
CA GLN A 215 20.79 5.17 11.64
C GLN A 215 20.43 6.46 12.37
N LYS A 216 19.86 7.45 11.67
CA LYS A 216 19.48 8.74 12.28
C LYS A 216 18.28 8.65 13.22
N ASN A 217 17.33 7.76 12.94
CA ASN A 217 16.09 7.63 13.71
C ASN A 217 16.12 6.45 14.69
N ALA A 218 17.31 6.00 15.11
CA ALA A 218 17.50 4.93 16.10
C ALA A 218 16.65 3.67 15.85
N GLY A 219 16.44 3.29 14.59
CA GLY A 219 15.64 2.11 14.22
C GLY A 219 14.15 2.37 13.92
N GLU A 220 13.63 3.58 14.08
CA GLU A 220 12.23 3.92 13.72
C GLU A 220 11.96 3.95 12.20
N TYR A 221 13.01 3.73 11.40
CA TYR A 221 12.94 3.58 9.95
C TYR A 221 13.73 2.33 9.54
N PRO A 222 13.20 1.12 9.76
CA PRO A 222 13.92 -0.14 9.50
C PRO A 222 14.36 -0.29 8.04
N LEU A 223 15.30 -1.21 7.79
CA LEU A 223 15.58 -1.63 6.43
C LEU A 223 14.41 -2.49 5.93
N PRO A 224 14.03 -2.40 4.64
CA PRO A 224 12.98 -3.23 4.09
C PRO A 224 13.32 -4.71 4.24
N ASP A 225 12.42 -5.46 4.88
CA ASP A 225 12.45 -6.92 4.93
C ASP A 225 11.80 -7.52 3.67
N VAL A 226 10.95 -6.74 3.00
CA VAL A 226 10.22 -7.16 1.81
C VAL A 226 10.33 -6.11 0.71
N ILE A 227 10.58 -6.54 -0.50
CA ILE A 227 10.56 -5.69 -1.69
C ILE A 227 9.50 -6.19 -2.65
N LEU A 228 8.54 -5.34 -2.97
CA LEU A 228 7.46 -5.66 -3.89
C LEU A 228 7.76 -5.00 -5.25
N LEU A 229 8.08 -5.82 -6.25
CA LEU A 229 8.28 -5.35 -7.62
C LEU A 229 6.94 -5.31 -8.36
N VAL A 230 6.56 -4.13 -8.86
CA VAL A 230 5.29 -3.90 -9.57
C VAL A 230 5.51 -3.16 -10.88
N GLY A 231 4.47 -3.10 -11.71
CA GLY A 231 4.54 -2.52 -13.04
C GLY A 231 5.04 -3.49 -14.10
N GLY A 232 4.87 -3.13 -15.38
CA GLY A 232 5.23 -3.99 -16.51
C GLY A 232 6.75 -4.21 -16.63
N GLY A 233 7.56 -3.25 -16.19
CA GLY A 233 9.02 -3.33 -16.22
C GLY A 233 9.60 -4.38 -15.28
N ALA A 234 8.90 -4.71 -14.19
CA ALA A 234 9.32 -5.73 -13.23
C ALA A 234 9.48 -7.13 -13.83
N ARG A 235 8.87 -7.39 -14.99
CA ARG A 235 8.95 -8.69 -15.70
C ARG A 235 10.30 -8.95 -16.36
N MET A 236 11.19 -7.96 -16.42
CA MET A 236 12.53 -8.14 -16.97
C MET A 236 13.41 -8.86 -15.93
N PRO A 237 13.98 -10.05 -16.23
CA PRO A 237 14.66 -10.87 -15.20
C PRO A 237 15.80 -10.17 -14.46
N PHE A 238 16.55 -9.32 -15.17
CA PHE A 238 17.65 -8.57 -14.56
C PHE A 238 17.20 -7.57 -13.50
N VAL A 239 15.93 -7.13 -13.50
CA VAL A 239 15.39 -6.24 -12.45
C VAL A 239 15.44 -6.96 -11.13
N GLU A 240 14.86 -8.15 -11.05
CA GLU A 240 14.84 -8.98 -9.85
C GLU A 240 16.27 -9.31 -9.39
N ASP A 241 17.15 -9.69 -10.31
CA ASP A 241 18.55 -10.00 -10.01
C ASP A 241 19.30 -8.80 -9.41
N ILE A 242 19.12 -7.61 -10.00
CA ILE A 242 19.74 -6.38 -9.52
C ILE A 242 19.18 -6.02 -8.14
N THR A 243 17.86 -6.07 -7.95
CA THR A 243 17.21 -5.79 -6.66
C THR A 243 17.75 -6.72 -5.57
N LYS A 244 17.80 -8.03 -5.80
CA LYS A 244 18.35 -9.03 -4.86
C LYS A 244 19.82 -8.77 -4.53
N SER A 245 20.60 -8.30 -5.51
CA SER A 245 22.02 -8.02 -5.30
C SER A 245 22.28 -6.84 -4.36
N ILE A 246 21.37 -5.86 -4.35
CA ILE A 246 21.45 -4.65 -3.51
C ILE A 246 20.83 -4.93 -2.13
N PHE A 247 19.65 -5.52 -2.09
CA PHE A 247 18.89 -5.79 -0.87
C PHE A 247 18.98 -7.28 -0.50
N LYS A 248 20.16 -7.70 -0.04
CA LYS A 248 20.49 -9.12 0.17
C LYS A 248 19.69 -9.82 1.27
N ASP A 249 19.26 -9.05 2.27
CA ASP A 249 18.55 -9.56 3.44
C ASP A 249 17.01 -9.45 3.30
N ALA A 250 16.53 -8.91 2.17
CA ALA A 250 15.11 -8.70 1.92
C ALA A 250 14.53 -9.80 1.01
N ASP A 251 13.28 -10.19 1.30
CA ASP A 251 12.49 -11.04 0.41
C ASP A 251 12.01 -10.21 -0.78
N VAL A 252 12.60 -10.43 -1.95
CA VAL A 252 12.17 -9.79 -3.21
C VAL A 252 11.02 -10.60 -3.81
N LEU A 253 9.83 -9.99 -3.81
CA LEU A 253 8.60 -10.56 -4.29
C LEU A 253 8.30 -10.06 -5.71
N PHE A 254 8.05 -11.01 -6.60
CA PHE A 254 7.66 -10.79 -7.98
C PHE A 254 6.50 -11.72 -8.34
N ASP A 255 5.47 -11.15 -8.95
CA ASP A 255 4.36 -11.91 -9.55
C ASP A 255 4.36 -11.68 -11.08
N PRO A 256 4.34 -12.73 -11.91
CA PRO A 256 4.19 -12.61 -13.37
C PRO A 256 3.01 -11.74 -13.84
N VAL A 257 1.97 -11.57 -13.03
CA VAL A 257 0.81 -10.71 -13.32
C VAL A 257 0.86 -9.32 -12.68
N CYS A 258 2.02 -8.89 -12.17
CA CYS A 258 2.25 -7.61 -11.47
C CYS A 258 1.77 -6.37 -12.25
N GLN A 259 1.69 -6.43 -13.57
CA GLN A 259 1.14 -5.38 -14.43
C GLN A 259 -0.35 -5.06 -14.15
N PHE A 260 -1.10 -5.97 -13.52
CA PHE A 260 -2.50 -5.77 -13.16
C PHE A 260 -2.70 -5.41 -11.68
N TYR A 261 -1.62 -5.29 -10.89
CA TYR A 261 -1.73 -5.07 -9.45
C TYR A 261 -2.40 -3.74 -9.10
N VAL A 262 -2.09 -2.68 -9.85
CA VAL A 262 -2.71 -1.37 -9.63
C VAL A 262 -4.21 -1.43 -9.93
N SER A 263 -4.63 -1.95 -11.09
CA SER A 263 -6.04 -1.95 -11.48
C SER A 263 -6.88 -2.89 -10.62
N ARG A 264 -6.40 -4.09 -10.32
CA ARG A 264 -7.08 -5.02 -9.40
C ARG A 264 -7.10 -4.48 -7.98
N GLY A 265 -5.99 -3.91 -7.53
CA GLY A 265 -5.88 -3.26 -6.23
C GLY A 265 -6.86 -2.11 -6.07
N LEU A 266 -7.08 -1.30 -7.12
CA LEU A 266 -8.08 -0.23 -7.12
C LEU A 266 -9.50 -0.78 -7.00
N ALA A 267 -9.83 -1.84 -7.76
CA ALA A 267 -11.12 -2.50 -7.66
C ALA A 267 -11.36 -3.07 -6.24
N ARG A 268 -10.32 -3.66 -5.63
CA ARG A 268 -10.38 -4.15 -4.25
C ARG A 268 -10.53 -3.02 -3.23
N CYS A 269 -9.83 -1.90 -3.41
CA CYS A 269 -10.01 -0.73 -2.55
C CYS A 269 -11.47 -0.28 -2.56
N GLY A 270 -12.11 -0.25 -3.74
CA GLY A 270 -13.55 0.06 -3.86
C GLY A 270 -14.42 -0.92 -3.08
N ALA A 271 -14.23 -2.24 -3.29
CA ALA A 271 -15.00 -3.26 -2.58
C ALA A 271 -14.82 -3.23 -1.05
N ILE A 272 -13.60 -2.94 -0.59
CA ILE A 272 -13.29 -2.76 0.84
C ILE A 272 -14.01 -1.52 1.38
N ASP A 273 -13.96 -0.39 0.66
CA ASP A 273 -14.61 0.85 1.07
C ASP A 273 -16.13 0.66 1.18
N ASP A 274 -16.76 -0.03 0.23
CA ASP A 274 -18.19 -0.37 0.28
C ASP A 274 -18.51 -1.23 1.52
N SER A 275 -17.69 -2.27 1.76
CA SER A 275 -17.86 -3.17 2.91
C SER A 275 -17.70 -2.45 4.25
N VAL A 276 -16.77 -1.50 4.33
CA VAL A 276 -16.57 -0.66 5.52
C VAL A 276 -17.74 0.32 5.67
N GLY A 277 -18.27 0.87 4.58
CA GLY A 277 -19.47 1.70 4.59
C GLY A 277 -20.67 0.95 5.18
N ASP A 278 -20.97 -0.23 4.65
CA ASP A 278 -22.05 -1.10 5.14
C ASP A 278 -21.85 -1.47 6.62
N PHE A 279 -20.61 -1.80 7.02
CA PHE A 279 -20.28 -2.06 8.42
C PHE A 279 -20.58 -0.89 9.34
N LEU A 280 -20.23 0.33 8.92
CA LEU A 280 -20.48 1.53 9.71
C LEU A 280 -21.98 1.81 9.83
N ILE A 281 -22.75 1.58 8.76
CA ILE A 281 -24.21 1.69 8.78
C ILE A 281 -24.80 0.68 9.78
N ASP A 282 -24.34 -0.57 9.75
CA ASP A 282 -24.78 -1.62 10.67
C ASP A 282 -24.46 -1.27 12.14
N ILE A 283 -23.24 -0.77 12.41
CA ILE A 283 -22.86 -0.32 13.76
C ILE A 283 -23.75 0.82 14.23
N VAL A 284 -23.96 1.85 13.38
CA VAL A 284 -24.82 2.98 13.73
C VAL A 284 -26.25 2.52 13.96
N GLY A 285 -26.74 1.56 13.17
CA GLY A 285 -28.04 0.91 13.37
C GLY A 285 -28.15 0.22 14.73
N ILE A 286 -27.10 -0.48 15.17
CA ILE A 286 -27.06 -1.11 16.51
C ILE A 286 -27.04 -0.06 17.62
N ILE A 287 -26.18 0.97 17.50
CA ILE A 287 -26.07 2.04 18.50
C ILE A 287 -27.43 2.73 18.69
N ASN A 288 -28.15 2.96 17.60
CA ASN A 288 -29.45 3.62 17.62
C ASN A 288 -30.64 2.66 17.83
N SER A 289 -30.39 1.37 18.08
CA SER A 289 -31.45 0.40 18.26
C SER A 289 -31.96 0.36 19.70
N GLU A 290 -33.26 0.13 19.85
CA GLU A 290 -33.89 -0.21 21.14
C GLU A 290 -33.23 -1.44 21.79
N ARG A 291 -32.47 -2.24 21.03
CA ARG A 291 -31.78 -3.41 21.56
C ARG A 291 -30.66 -3.03 22.53
N LEU A 292 -29.84 -2.02 22.20
CA LEU A 292 -28.82 -1.54 23.13
C LEU A 292 -29.48 -0.91 24.37
N GLU A 293 -30.56 -0.17 24.15
CA GLU A 293 -31.36 0.43 25.23
C GLU A 293 -31.96 -0.65 26.15
N ASN A 294 -32.49 -1.75 25.60
CA ASN A 294 -33.02 -2.87 26.37
C ASN A 294 -31.94 -3.60 27.18
N ILE A 295 -30.76 -3.84 26.60
CA ILE A 295 -29.63 -4.45 27.33
C ILE A 295 -29.22 -3.60 28.54
N LEU A 296 -29.17 -2.27 28.34
CA LEU A 296 -28.90 -1.33 29.42
C LEU A 296 -30.03 -1.34 30.46
N ASN A 297 -31.29 -1.27 30.03
CA ASN A 297 -32.46 -1.23 30.90
C ASN A 297 -32.71 -2.53 31.68
N GLU A 298 -32.31 -3.69 31.16
CA GLU A 298 -32.40 -4.97 31.86
C GLU A 298 -31.29 -5.14 32.91
N GLY A 299 -30.06 -4.68 32.62
CA GLY A 299 -28.92 -4.85 33.52
C GLY A 299 -28.81 -3.79 34.64
N ILE A 300 -29.34 -2.58 34.43
CA ILE A 300 -29.27 -1.48 35.40
C ILE A 300 -30.01 -1.79 36.71
N PRO A 301 -31.26 -2.30 36.71
CA PRO A 301 -32.01 -2.52 37.96
C PRO A 301 -31.33 -3.50 38.91
N ASP A 302 -30.88 -4.66 38.42
CA ASP A 302 -30.21 -5.69 39.22
C ASP A 302 -28.86 -5.19 39.78
N THR A 303 -28.06 -4.53 38.93
CA THR A 303 -26.79 -3.93 39.36
C THR A 303 -27.01 -2.83 40.39
N SER A 304 -28.03 -1.99 40.20
CA SER A 304 -28.40 -0.92 41.14
C SER A 304 -28.87 -1.49 42.47
N GLN A 305 -29.62 -2.59 42.45
CA GLN A 305 -30.05 -3.28 43.68
C GLN A 305 -28.84 -3.85 44.44
N GLN A 306 -27.94 -4.57 43.77
CA GLN A 306 -26.74 -5.14 44.41
C GLN A 306 -25.83 -4.05 44.99
N LEU A 307 -25.66 -2.93 44.28
CA LEU A 307 -24.91 -1.79 44.78
C LEU A 307 -25.61 -1.14 45.99
N ALA A 308 -26.94 -0.97 45.95
CA ALA A 308 -27.69 -0.40 47.06
C ALA A 308 -27.60 -1.28 48.32
N GLU A 309 -27.73 -2.60 48.17
CA GLU A 309 -27.58 -3.55 49.27
C GLU A 309 -26.16 -3.48 49.86
N ARG A 310 -25.13 -3.42 49.01
CA ARG A 310 -23.74 -3.30 49.48
C ARG A 310 -23.46 -1.97 50.17
N PHE A 311 -23.94 -0.86 49.62
CA PHE A 311 -23.81 0.45 50.25
C PHE A 311 -24.53 0.50 51.59
N PHE A 312 -25.73 -0.08 51.69
CA PHE A 312 -26.47 -0.13 52.94
C PHE A 312 -25.71 -0.93 54.00
N ALA A 313 -25.14 -2.09 53.66
CA ALA A 313 -24.34 -2.90 54.58
C ALA A 313 -23.10 -2.14 55.11
N ILE A 314 -22.36 -1.47 54.22
CA ILE A 314 -21.21 -0.63 54.62
C ILE A 314 -21.67 0.50 55.54
N PHE A 315 -22.76 1.19 55.17
CA PHE A 315 -23.31 2.28 55.97
C PHE A 315 -23.73 1.80 57.35
N GLU A 316 -24.46 0.68 57.46
CA GLU A 316 -24.90 0.10 58.73
C GLU A 316 -23.72 -0.24 59.63
N GLU A 317 -22.69 -0.91 59.09
CA GLU A 317 -21.47 -1.24 59.83
C GLU A 317 -20.80 0.03 60.40
N LYS A 318 -20.61 1.07 59.56
CA LYS A 318 -19.96 2.31 59.99
C LYS A 318 -20.85 3.14 60.92
N ALA A 319 -22.16 3.12 60.73
CA ALA A 319 -23.12 3.79 61.61
C ALA A 319 -23.11 3.16 63.01
N VAL A 320 -23.12 1.82 63.11
CA VAL A 320 -23.02 1.10 64.38
C VAL A 320 -21.67 1.37 65.07
N ALA A 321 -20.57 1.33 64.32
CA ALA A 321 -19.23 1.62 64.85
C ALA A 321 -19.09 3.07 65.35
N GLY A 322 -19.61 4.03 64.59
CA GLY A 322 -19.66 5.45 64.95
C GLY A 322 -20.51 5.66 66.21
N TYR A 323 -21.72 5.08 66.25
CA TYR A 323 -22.62 5.19 67.39
C TYR A 323 -22.01 4.61 68.67
N ASN A 324 -21.35 3.45 68.59
CA ASN A 324 -20.63 2.87 69.73
C ASN A 324 -19.47 3.76 70.20
N SER A 325 -18.76 4.41 69.27
CA SER A 325 -17.68 5.35 69.61
C SER A 325 -18.20 6.60 70.31
N TRP A 326 -19.35 7.13 69.85
CA TRP A 326 -20.05 8.24 70.51
C TRP A 326 -20.56 7.85 71.90
N ARG A 327 -21.23 6.70 72.03
CA ARG A 327 -21.73 6.17 73.32
C ARG A 327 -20.62 6.00 74.36
N ASN A 328 -19.42 5.64 73.93
CA ASN A 328 -18.26 5.46 74.79
C ASN A 328 -17.45 6.76 75.02
N GLY A 329 -17.98 7.92 74.62
CA GLY A 329 -17.37 9.23 74.86
C GLY A 329 -16.15 9.55 73.99
N ARG A 330 -15.87 8.76 72.94
CA ARG A 330 -14.76 9.01 72.01
C ARG A 330 -15.10 10.06 70.96
N ILE A 331 -16.38 10.32 70.74
CA ILE A 331 -16.90 11.37 69.86
C ILE A 331 -17.76 12.31 70.73
N ALA A 332 -17.48 13.61 70.69
CA ALA A 332 -18.06 14.56 71.64
C ALA A 332 -19.44 15.08 71.22
N THR A 333 -19.70 15.24 69.91
CA THR A 333 -20.95 15.81 69.40
C THR A 333 -21.60 14.92 68.35
N ILE A 334 -22.92 15.08 68.17
CA ILE A 334 -23.68 14.40 67.10
C ILE A 334 -23.15 14.83 65.72
N LYS A 335 -22.69 16.07 65.58
CA LYS A 335 -22.10 16.57 64.34
C LYS A 335 -20.78 15.86 64.02
N ASP A 336 -19.95 15.59 65.03
CA ASP A 336 -18.71 14.84 64.85
C ASP A 336 -18.99 13.36 64.53
N LEU A 337 -20.07 12.80 65.06
CA LEU A 337 -20.55 11.46 64.72
C LEU A 337 -20.94 11.36 63.25
N GLU A 338 -21.74 12.30 62.75
CA GLU A 338 -22.15 12.35 61.35
C GLU A 338 -20.94 12.47 60.41
N ASN A 339 -20.01 13.37 60.72
CA ASN A 339 -18.78 13.55 59.95
C ASN A 339 -17.89 12.29 59.97
N ASN A 340 -17.82 11.59 61.11
CA ASN A 340 -17.05 10.37 61.25
C ASN A 340 -17.65 9.23 60.41
N ILE A 341 -18.96 8.98 60.53
CA ILE A 341 -19.65 7.94 59.75
C ILE A 341 -19.46 8.21 58.26
N ARG A 342 -19.64 9.47 57.83
CA ARG A 342 -19.46 9.87 56.43
C ARG A 342 -18.04 9.62 55.93
N SER A 343 -17.03 10.06 56.67
CA SER A 343 -15.63 9.88 56.28
C SER A 343 -15.23 8.41 56.20
N GLU A 344 -15.67 7.59 57.15
CA GLU A 344 -15.34 6.16 57.16
C GLU A 344 -16.12 5.38 56.10
N PHE A 345 -17.36 5.78 55.80
CA PHE A 345 -18.12 5.27 54.67
C PHE A 345 -17.43 5.58 53.33
N ASP A 346 -17.05 6.83 53.10
CA ASP A 346 -16.41 7.27 51.85
C ASP A 346 -15.08 6.54 51.62
N LYS A 347 -14.24 6.40 52.66
CA LYS A 347 -13.00 5.62 52.59
C LYS A 347 -13.26 4.16 52.26
N GLN A 348 -14.19 3.50 52.95
CA GLN A 348 -14.44 2.08 52.73
C GLN A 348 -14.99 1.81 51.33
N ARG A 349 -15.92 2.65 50.87
CA ARG A 349 -16.52 2.55 49.53
C ARG A 349 -15.48 2.62 48.41
N GLU A 350 -14.46 3.47 48.54
CA GLU A 350 -13.44 3.66 47.50
C GLU A 350 -12.60 2.40 47.26
N TYR A 351 -12.37 1.59 48.30
CA TYR A 351 -11.54 0.39 48.25
C TYR A 351 -12.33 -0.92 48.38
N ASP A 352 -13.66 -0.87 48.32
CA ASP A 352 -14.49 -2.06 48.49
C ASP A 352 -14.41 -2.98 47.27
N SER A 353 -13.79 -4.14 47.46
CA SER A 353 -13.59 -5.13 46.40
C SER A 353 -14.90 -5.71 45.85
N GLU A 354 -15.96 -5.71 46.65
CA GLU A 354 -17.26 -6.25 46.25
C GLU A 354 -17.99 -5.27 45.34
N ILE A 355 -17.95 -3.96 45.63
CA ILE A 355 -18.41 -2.91 44.71
C ILE A 355 -17.68 -3.00 43.37
N GLN A 356 -16.34 -3.11 43.39
CA GLN A 356 -15.54 -3.27 42.17
C GLN A 356 -15.94 -4.52 41.40
N SER A 357 -16.19 -5.64 42.09
CA SER A 357 -16.63 -6.89 41.47
C SER A 357 -18.01 -6.75 40.82
N ILE A 358 -18.98 -6.10 41.48
CA ILE A 358 -20.33 -5.88 40.94
C ILE A 358 -20.25 -5.05 39.65
N VAL A 359 -19.50 -3.94 39.67
CA VAL A 359 -19.33 -3.07 38.50
C VAL A 359 -18.61 -3.79 37.35
N ASN A 360 -17.52 -4.52 37.64
CA ASN A 360 -16.76 -5.26 36.63
C ASN A 360 -17.59 -6.37 35.99
N LYS A 361 -18.40 -7.09 36.78
CA LYS A 361 -19.29 -8.14 36.27
C LYS A 361 -20.32 -7.57 35.30
N TRP A 362 -20.97 -6.47 35.65
CA TRP A 362 -21.93 -5.80 34.77
C TRP A 362 -21.25 -5.25 33.51
N SER A 363 -20.11 -4.58 33.65
CA SER A 363 -19.34 -4.04 32.52
C SER A 363 -18.90 -5.14 31.55
N SER A 364 -18.42 -6.27 32.06
CA SER A 364 -18.02 -7.42 31.25
C SER A 364 -19.21 -8.03 30.50
N SER A 365 -20.36 -8.16 31.14
CA SER A 365 -21.59 -8.65 30.51
C SER A 365 -22.01 -7.77 29.33
N ILE A 366 -21.98 -6.44 29.50
CA ILE A 366 -22.29 -5.50 28.42
C ILE A 366 -21.25 -5.61 27.29
N GLN A 367 -19.96 -5.70 27.63
CA GLN A 367 -18.90 -5.86 26.63
C GLN A 367 -19.05 -7.14 25.80
N GLU A 368 -19.43 -8.25 26.43
CA GLU A 368 -19.69 -9.52 25.73
C GLU A 368 -20.87 -9.40 24.76
N GLU A 369 -21.97 -8.78 25.18
CA GLU A 369 -23.14 -8.61 24.33
C GLU A 369 -22.91 -7.65 23.15
N ILE A 370 -22.25 -6.52 23.40
CA ILE A 370 -21.82 -5.59 22.34
C ILE A 370 -20.85 -6.30 21.38
N SER A 371 -19.90 -7.08 21.90
CA SER A 371 -18.97 -7.85 21.08
C SER A 371 -19.68 -8.92 20.24
N ALA A 372 -20.71 -9.57 20.79
CA ALA A 372 -21.52 -10.55 20.05
C ALA A 372 -22.32 -9.90 18.92
N LEU A 373 -22.84 -8.69 19.15
CA LEU A 373 -23.51 -7.88 18.13
C LEU A 373 -22.54 -7.47 17.02
N ALA A 374 -21.38 -6.93 17.38
CA ALA A 374 -20.34 -6.56 16.42
C ALA A 374 -19.84 -7.76 15.58
N LYS A 375 -19.67 -8.93 16.21
CA LYS A 375 -19.29 -10.18 15.52
C LYS A 375 -20.34 -10.62 14.49
N LYS A 376 -21.63 -10.42 14.76
CA LYS A 376 -22.70 -10.73 13.79
C LYS A 376 -22.62 -9.83 12.56
N CYS A 377 -22.35 -8.54 12.71
CA CYS A 377 -22.12 -7.62 11.59
C CYS A 377 -20.93 -8.06 10.74
N VAL A 378 -19.79 -8.38 11.39
CA VAL A 378 -18.60 -8.90 10.69
C VAL A 378 -18.90 -10.20 9.92
N TRP A 379 -19.70 -11.10 10.50
CA TRP A 379 -20.07 -12.35 9.84
C TRP A 379 -21.03 -12.14 8.65
N ILE A 380 -21.98 -11.21 8.76
CA ILE A 380 -22.88 -10.82 7.66
C ILE A 380 -22.07 -10.25 6.50
N ILE A 381 -21.13 -9.36 6.78
CA ILE A 381 -20.20 -8.79 5.78
C ILE A 381 -19.36 -9.90 5.15
N HIS A 382 -18.78 -10.81 5.95
CA HIS A 382 -18.00 -11.93 5.42
C HIS A 382 -18.84 -12.85 4.50
N CYS A 383 -20.12 -13.06 4.82
CA CYS A 383 -21.04 -13.83 3.99
C CYS A 383 -21.46 -13.08 2.71
N GLN A 384 -21.62 -11.75 2.77
CA GLN A 384 -21.92 -10.92 1.61
C GLN A 384 -20.69 -10.83 0.69
N LEU A 385 -19.49 -10.61 1.22
CA LEU A 385 -18.22 -10.64 0.48
C LEU A 385 -18.01 -11.98 -0.24
N ARG A 386 -18.36 -13.11 0.38
CA ARG A 386 -18.31 -14.42 -0.30
C ARG A 386 -19.23 -14.53 -1.51
N LYS A 387 -20.38 -13.84 -1.54
CA LYS A 387 -21.29 -13.85 -2.68
C LYS A 387 -20.80 -13.03 -3.87
N TYR A 388 -19.90 -12.07 -3.65
CA TYR A 388 -19.28 -11.27 -4.72
C TYR A 388 -17.97 -11.88 -5.25
N LEU A 389 -17.41 -12.86 -4.55
CA LEU A 389 -16.15 -13.53 -4.88
C LEU A 389 -16.33 -14.95 -5.47
N THR A 390 -17.58 -15.40 -5.65
CA THR A 390 -17.97 -16.60 -6.41
C THR A 390 -18.88 -16.21 -7.55
#